data_AF-A0A3P7IXG2-F1
#
_entry.id   AF-A0A3P7IXG2-F1
#
_cell.length_a   1.000
_cell.length_b   1.000
_cell.length_c   1.000
_cell.angle_alpha   90.00
_cell.angle_beta   90.00
_cell.angle_gamma   90.00
#
_symmetry.space_group_name_H-M   'P 1'
#
loop_
_entity.id
_entity.type
_entity.pdbx_description
1 polymer ?
#
loop_
_entity_poly.entity_id
_entity_poly.type
_entity_poly.pdbx_seq_one_letter_code
_entity_poly.pdbx_strand_id
1 'polypeptide(L)'
;GIRGLDGPQIYPGLYAVVGAAAYTGAVTHSLSIAVIVCETTGQLCALLPVLIALMIGNAICSFLQPSIYESIINIQGYPYLTDLPPSRISVHTMKVEKVMVKDIVFITRDTTYMELREILLETPNLRSYPFVTDKASMTLLGSVARKYLCYLLTKHLGAEPGIQQQKRKSRTASELLNTIGQFRRGSNINFNAVGGTSSHNFLTDRNISGNTLLAHSPLHDNQGERGPLAPLLYSQNYAQEAPVVSLNFALFIILFQHSLAKRAEILASKIDLDDVAIDPAPFQLVKGTSLYKVHTLFSLLALNHAYVTEKGRLVGVVALKEVSYGFF
;
A
#
# COMPACT_ATOMS: atom_id res chain seq x y z
N GLY A 1 -10.09 -56.01 -13.05
CA GLY A 1 -8.71 -55.57 -12.75
C GLY A 1 -7.77 -56.35 -13.64
N ILE A 2 -6.74 -55.71 -14.19
CA ILE A 2 -5.75 -56.38 -15.04
C ILE A 2 -4.77 -57.16 -14.14
N ARG A 3 -5.05 -58.47 -13.94
CA ARG A 3 -4.18 -59.68 -13.78
C ARG A 3 -4.53 -60.65 -12.63
N GLY A 4 -4.34 -61.94 -12.95
CA GLY A 4 -3.89 -63.06 -12.09
C GLY A 4 -4.94 -63.74 -11.19
N LEU A 5 -5.03 -65.08 -11.25
CA LEU A 5 -6.04 -65.90 -10.54
C LEU A 5 -6.03 -65.76 -9.00
N ASP A 6 -4.96 -65.24 -8.37
CA ASP A 6 -4.79 -65.22 -6.91
C ASP A 6 -4.23 -63.90 -6.33
N GLY A 7 -4.41 -62.76 -7.03
CA GLY A 7 -3.92 -61.45 -6.56
C GLY A 7 -5.00 -60.55 -5.95
N PRO A 8 -4.67 -59.66 -4.98
CA PRO A 8 -5.61 -58.64 -4.53
C PRO A 8 -6.00 -57.71 -5.69
N GLN A 9 -7.28 -57.33 -5.75
CA GLN A 9 -7.81 -56.55 -6.87
C GLN A 9 -7.21 -55.14 -6.93
N ILE A 10 -6.44 -54.86 -7.98
CA ILE A 10 -5.81 -53.55 -8.22
C ILE A 10 -6.80 -52.64 -8.96
N TYR A 11 -7.07 -51.46 -8.40
CA TYR A 11 -7.90 -50.43 -9.00
C TYR A 11 -7.03 -49.32 -9.61
N PRO A 12 -6.91 -49.21 -10.95
CA PRO A 12 -6.05 -48.21 -11.59
C PRO A 12 -6.51 -46.76 -11.32
N GLY A 13 -7.79 -46.55 -11.00
CA GLY A 13 -8.32 -45.24 -10.63
C GLY A 13 -7.63 -44.61 -9.42
N LEU A 14 -7.29 -45.40 -8.39
CA LEU A 14 -6.58 -44.89 -7.22
C LEU A 14 -5.18 -44.39 -7.59
N TYR A 15 -4.46 -45.11 -8.47
CA TYR A 15 -3.13 -44.70 -8.93
C TYR A 15 -3.18 -43.45 -9.82
N ALA A 16 -4.21 -43.32 -10.66
CA ALA A 16 -4.42 -42.12 -11.47
C ALA A 16 -4.64 -40.88 -10.58
N VAL A 17 -5.45 -41.01 -9.52
CA VAL A 17 -5.69 -39.93 -8.56
C VAL A 17 -4.40 -39.56 -7.80
N VAL A 18 -3.63 -40.55 -7.33
CA VAL A 18 -2.34 -40.32 -6.66
C VAL A 18 -1.36 -39.59 -7.59
N GLY A 19 -1.26 -40.01 -8.86
CA GLY A 19 -0.40 -39.37 -9.85
C GLY A 19 -0.81 -37.92 -10.16
N ALA A 20 -2.11 -37.68 -10.33
CA ALA A 20 -2.64 -36.34 -10.57
C ALA A 20 -2.38 -35.39 -9.37
N ALA A 21 -2.58 -35.88 -8.15
CA ALA A 21 -2.32 -35.14 -6.92
C ALA A 21 -0.82 -34.85 -6.76
N ALA A 22 0.05 -35.84 -6.98
CA ALA A 22 1.49 -35.68 -6.86
C ALA A 22 2.06 -34.69 -7.90
N TYR A 23 1.61 -34.76 -9.16
CA TYR A 23 2.02 -33.81 -10.20
C TYR A 23 1.61 -32.38 -9.86
N THR A 24 0.35 -32.17 -9.49
CA THR A 24 -0.17 -30.83 -9.19
C THR A 24 0.47 -30.25 -7.92
N GLY A 25 0.68 -31.10 -6.90
CA GLY A 25 1.39 -30.74 -5.66
C GLY A 25 2.86 -30.40 -5.89
N ALA A 26 3.52 -31.09 -6.81
CA ALA A 26 4.90 -30.79 -7.21
C ALA A 26 4.99 -29.45 -7.94
N VAL A 27 4.15 -29.19 -8.94
CA VAL A 27 4.22 -27.92 -9.73
C VAL A 27 3.92 -26.68 -8.88
N THR A 28 3.04 -26.81 -7.89
CA THR A 28 2.60 -25.70 -7.04
C THR A 28 3.38 -25.58 -5.72
N HIS A 29 4.20 -26.57 -5.38
CA HIS A 29 4.81 -26.75 -4.05
C HIS A 29 3.80 -26.74 -2.88
N SER A 30 2.55 -27.18 -3.11
CA SER A 30 1.50 -27.18 -2.09
C SER A 30 1.11 -28.59 -1.61
N LEU A 31 1.03 -28.76 -0.29
CA LEU A 31 0.55 -30.00 0.33
C LEU A 31 -0.97 -30.05 0.47
N SER A 32 -1.65 -28.91 0.36
CA SER A 32 -3.11 -28.83 0.49
C SER A 32 -3.85 -29.59 -0.60
N ILE A 33 -3.21 -29.81 -1.75
CA ILE A 33 -3.79 -30.55 -2.87
C ILE A 33 -4.09 -32.00 -2.49
N ALA A 34 -3.30 -32.64 -1.63
CA ALA A 34 -3.62 -33.98 -1.13
C ALA A 34 -4.96 -33.99 -0.38
N VAL A 35 -5.19 -32.98 0.47
CA VAL A 35 -6.44 -32.85 1.23
C VAL A 35 -7.61 -32.55 0.29
N ILE A 36 -7.45 -31.61 -0.64
CA ILE A 36 -8.50 -31.25 -1.63
C ILE A 36 -8.90 -32.47 -2.47
N VAL A 37 -7.93 -33.28 -2.92
CA VAL A 37 -8.20 -34.48 -3.72
C VAL A 37 -8.88 -35.57 -2.88
N CYS A 38 -8.48 -35.76 -1.62
CA CYS A 38 -9.16 -36.70 -0.72
C CYS A 38 -10.57 -36.24 -0.32
N GLU A 39 -10.80 -34.94 -0.18
CA GLU A 39 -12.10 -34.36 0.13
C GLU A 39 -13.06 -34.45 -1.07
N THR A 40 -12.59 -34.12 -2.28
CA THR A 40 -13.39 -34.23 -3.51
C THR A 40 -13.72 -35.67 -3.90
N THR A 41 -12.86 -36.63 -3.56
CA THR A 41 -13.15 -38.07 -3.76
C THR A 41 -14.00 -38.67 -2.64
N GLY A 42 -14.15 -38.00 -1.50
CA GLY A 42 -14.92 -38.48 -0.35
C GLY A 42 -14.29 -39.67 0.39
N GLN A 43 -13.03 -40.04 0.08
CA GLN A 43 -12.37 -41.20 0.66
C GLN A 43 -11.05 -40.82 1.35
N LEU A 44 -11.13 -40.52 2.66
CA LEU A 44 -9.99 -40.13 3.48
C LEU A 44 -9.00 -41.27 3.76
N CYS A 45 -9.42 -42.53 3.62
CA CYS A 45 -8.54 -43.68 3.86
C CYS A 45 -7.33 -43.73 2.89
N ALA A 46 -7.44 -43.09 1.71
CA ALA A 46 -6.36 -43.01 0.73
C ALA A 46 -5.40 -41.83 0.97
N LEU A 47 -5.56 -41.04 2.04
CA LEU A 47 -4.79 -39.82 2.29
C LEU A 47 -3.29 -40.07 2.47
N LEU A 48 -2.92 -41.10 3.26
CA LEU A 48 -1.53 -41.39 3.56
C LEU A 48 -0.67 -41.69 2.31
N PRO A 49 -1.06 -42.61 1.40
CA PRO A 49 -0.28 -42.86 0.18
C PRO A 49 -0.26 -41.66 -0.78
N VAL A 50 -1.34 -40.88 -0.87
CA VAL A 50 -1.39 -39.64 -1.67
C VAL A 50 -0.38 -38.62 -1.13
N LEU A 51 -0.33 -38.44 0.19
CA LEU A 51 0.56 -37.47 0.83
C LEU A 51 2.03 -37.86 0.70
N ILE A 52 2.38 -39.14 0.82
CA ILE A 52 3.76 -39.63 0.61
C ILE A 52 4.22 -39.38 -0.82
N ALA A 53 3.40 -39.77 -1.81
CA ALA A 53 3.73 -39.55 -3.23
C ALA A 53 3.87 -38.06 -3.56
N LEU A 54 2.97 -37.23 -3.02
CA LEU A 54 3.02 -35.78 -3.19
C LEU A 54 4.27 -35.16 -2.54
N MET A 55 4.65 -35.61 -1.34
CA MET A 55 5.84 -35.08 -0.66
C MET A 55 7.13 -35.41 -1.39
N ILE A 56 7.26 -36.62 -1.95
CA ILE A 56 8.40 -36.99 -2.78
C ILE A 56 8.43 -36.15 -4.05
N GLY A 57 7.29 -35.96 -4.73
CA GLY A 57 7.20 -35.12 -5.92
C GLY A 57 7.55 -33.66 -5.65
N ASN A 58 7.03 -33.10 -4.55
CA ASN A 58 7.33 -31.74 -4.12
C ASN A 58 8.81 -31.57 -3.77
N ALA A 59 9.41 -32.50 -3.03
CA ALA A 59 10.83 -32.46 -2.71
C ALA A 59 11.70 -32.45 -3.96
N ILE A 60 11.45 -33.36 -4.92
CA ILE A 60 12.20 -33.43 -6.19
C ILE A 60 12.03 -32.13 -6.99
N CYS A 61 10.81 -31.61 -7.09
CA CYS A 61 10.53 -30.37 -7.84
C CYS A 61 11.21 -29.16 -7.20
N SER A 62 11.14 -29.03 -5.86
CA SER A 62 11.77 -27.97 -5.09
C SER A 62 13.30 -27.91 -5.24
N PHE A 63 13.95 -29.05 -5.53
CA PHE A 63 15.39 -29.08 -5.83
C PHE A 63 15.73 -28.62 -7.25
N LEU A 64 14.80 -28.76 -8.20
CA LEU A 64 15.05 -28.51 -9.62
C LEU A 64 14.58 -27.14 -10.08
N GLN A 65 13.39 -26.69 -9.65
CA GLN A 65 12.73 -25.51 -10.16
C GLN A 65 11.96 -24.77 -9.05
N PRO A 66 11.81 -23.43 -9.16
CA PRO A 66 10.89 -22.68 -8.31
C PRO A 66 9.44 -23.06 -8.65
N SER A 67 8.53 -22.81 -7.73
CA SER A 67 7.10 -23.05 -7.98
C SER A 67 6.60 -22.23 -9.16
N ILE A 68 5.53 -22.69 -9.82
CA ILE A 68 4.93 -21.93 -10.94
C ILE A 68 4.53 -20.51 -10.53
N TYR A 69 4.05 -20.32 -9.29
CA TYR A 69 3.63 -19.03 -8.77
C TYR A 69 4.82 -18.08 -8.57
N GLU A 70 5.90 -18.58 -7.98
CA GLU A 70 7.14 -17.81 -7.80
C GLU A 70 7.75 -17.44 -9.16
N SER A 71 7.72 -18.35 -10.13
CA SER A 71 8.16 -18.06 -11.49
C SER A 71 7.33 -16.95 -12.14
N ILE A 72 6.00 -16.95 -11.99
CA ILE A 72 5.13 -15.90 -12.53
C ILE A 72 5.44 -14.55 -11.86
N ILE A 73 5.59 -14.53 -10.53
CA ILE A 73 5.91 -13.32 -9.77
C ILE A 73 7.23 -12.72 -10.25
N ASN A 74 8.25 -13.55 -10.43
CA ASN A 74 9.57 -13.13 -10.90
C ASN A 74 9.51 -12.59 -12.34
N ILE A 75 8.77 -13.25 -13.24
CA ILE A 75 8.59 -12.79 -14.63
C ILE A 75 7.84 -11.45 -14.69
N GLN A 76 6.84 -11.25 -13.84
CA GLN A 76 6.09 -9.99 -13.77
C GLN A 76 6.85 -8.87 -13.05
N GLY A 77 7.97 -9.18 -12.39
CA GLY A 77 8.78 -8.21 -11.67
C GLY A 77 8.05 -7.55 -10.50
N TYR A 78 7.10 -8.24 -9.89
CA TYR A 78 6.40 -7.70 -8.73
C TYR A 78 7.33 -7.68 -7.50
N PRO A 79 7.39 -6.57 -6.74
CA PRO A 79 8.19 -6.49 -5.53
C PRO A 79 7.52 -7.33 -4.43
N TYR A 80 7.94 -8.60 -4.32
CA TYR A 80 7.51 -9.54 -3.30
C TYR A 80 8.68 -9.82 -2.35
N LEU A 81 8.39 -9.91 -1.05
CA LEU A 81 9.36 -10.40 -0.06
C LEU A 81 9.40 -11.92 -0.15
N THR A 82 10.43 -12.46 -0.80
CA THR A 82 10.65 -13.91 -0.82
C THR A 82 11.13 -14.37 0.55
N ASP A 83 10.53 -15.44 1.07
CA ASP A 83 11.03 -16.05 2.30
C ASP A 83 12.44 -16.59 2.06
N LEU A 84 13.42 -15.90 2.63
CA LEU A 84 14.83 -16.24 2.44
C LEU A 84 15.14 -17.53 3.19
N PRO A 85 15.70 -18.55 2.53
CA PRO A 85 16.23 -19.70 3.25
C PRO A 85 17.37 -19.22 4.17
N PRO A 86 17.37 -19.62 5.44
CA PRO A 86 18.33 -19.14 6.44
C PRO A 86 19.79 -19.53 6.14
N SER A 87 20.03 -20.36 5.11
CA SER A 87 21.35 -20.89 4.73
C SER A 87 22.21 -19.92 3.91
N ARG A 88 21.68 -18.81 3.40
CA ARG A 88 22.48 -17.86 2.60
C ARG A 88 23.35 -16.99 3.50
N ILE A 89 24.65 -17.30 3.62
CA ILE A 89 25.61 -16.56 4.49
C ILE A 89 25.60 -15.04 4.26
N SER A 90 25.42 -14.59 3.02
CA SER A 90 25.40 -13.17 2.63
C SER A 90 24.32 -12.33 3.37
N VAL A 91 23.15 -12.92 3.68
CA VAL A 91 22.02 -12.19 4.30
C VAL A 91 22.26 -11.83 5.77
N HIS A 92 23.16 -12.56 6.42
CA HIS A 92 23.54 -12.34 7.81
C HIS A 92 24.63 -11.28 7.94
N THR A 93 25.46 -11.11 6.91
CA THR A 93 26.56 -10.12 6.89
C THR A 93 26.13 -8.74 6.41
N MET A 94 25.03 -8.65 5.66
CA MET A 94 24.48 -7.37 5.21
C MET A 94 23.72 -6.67 6.34
N LYS A 95 24.01 -5.38 6.53
CA LYS A 95 23.38 -4.52 7.52
C LYS A 95 22.50 -3.49 6.83
N VAL A 96 21.48 -3.03 7.55
CA VAL A 96 20.52 -2.01 7.08
C VAL A 96 21.20 -0.71 6.67
N GLU A 97 22.31 -0.33 7.32
CA GLU A 97 23.07 0.88 6.99
C GLU A 97 23.50 0.98 5.52
N LYS A 98 23.62 -0.15 4.81
CA LYS A 98 23.99 -0.21 3.40
C LYS A 98 22.81 -0.12 2.43
N VAL A 99 21.61 -0.49 2.91
CA VAL A 99 20.40 -0.58 2.08
C VAL A 99 19.49 0.65 2.27
N MET A 100 19.53 1.28 3.44
CA MET A 100 18.69 2.43 3.78
C MET A 100 18.94 3.63 2.85
N VAL A 101 17.86 4.34 2.52
CA VAL A 101 17.92 5.64 1.85
C VAL A 101 18.29 6.71 2.86
N LYS A 102 19.36 7.45 2.57
CA LYS A 102 19.90 8.53 3.42
C LYS A 102 19.31 9.90 3.11
N ASP A 103 18.76 10.08 1.91
CA ASP A 103 18.11 11.31 1.49
C ASP A 103 16.67 11.33 2.00
N ILE A 104 16.50 11.87 3.21
CA ILE A 104 15.22 11.85 3.92
C ILE A 104 14.62 13.24 3.89
N VAL A 105 13.36 13.30 3.46
CA VAL A 105 12.53 14.50 3.58
C VAL A 105 11.83 14.46 4.94
N PHE A 106 12.07 15.46 5.78
CA PHE A 106 11.57 15.52 7.15
C PHE A 106 10.87 16.85 7.44
N ILE A 107 10.05 16.87 8.49
CA ILE A 107 9.29 18.04 8.93
C ILE A 107 9.72 18.38 10.36
N THR A 108 9.94 19.67 10.64
CA THR A 108 10.31 20.16 11.99
C THR A 108 9.21 21.03 12.58
N ARG A 109 9.31 21.37 13.86
CA ARG A 109 8.38 22.33 14.49
C ARG A 109 8.45 23.72 13.87
N ASP A 110 9.63 24.09 13.38
CA ASP A 110 9.88 25.42 12.82
C ASP A 110 9.65 25.53 11.31
N THR A 111 9.26 24.45 10.61
CA THR A 111 8.99 24.54 9.16
C THR A 111 7.82 25.47 8.90
N THR A 112 7.93 26.28 7.84
CA THR A 112 6.86 27.19 7.40
C THR A 112 5.89 26.50 6.46
N TYR A 113 4.71 27.09 6.29
CA TYR A 113 3.73 26.61 5.31
C TYR A 113 4.24 26.61 3.87
N MET A 114 5.14 27.56 3.54
CA MET A 114 5.81 27.61 2.25
C MET A 114 6.69 26.39 2.00
N GLU A 115 7.57 26.07 2.96
CA GLU A 115 8.44 24.88 2.89
C GLU A 115 7.60 23.59 2.83
N LEU A 116 6.53 23.50 3.63
CA LEU A 116 5.63 22.34 3.60
C LEU A 116 4.99 22.15 2.23
N ARG A 117 4.51 23.23 1.62
CA ARG A 117 3.90 23.20 0.28
C ARG A 117 4.91 22.71 -0.76
N GLU A 118 6.13 23.22 -0.71
CA GLU A 118 7.21 22.81 -1.61
C GLU A 118 7.54 21.32 -1.46
N ILE A 119 7.73 20.85 -0.22
CA ILE A 119 7.96 19.44 0.10
C ILE A 119 6.87 18.53 -0.49
N LEU A 120 5.59 18.90 -0.31
CA LEU A 120 4.48 18.09 -0.80
C LEU A 120 4.37 18.09 -2.33
N LEU A 121 4.76 19.19 -2.99
CA LEU A 121 4.77 19.29 -4.46
C LEU A 121 5.95 18.52 -5.06
N GLU A 122 7.13 18.61 -4.46
CA GLU A 122 8.35 17.94 -4.91
C GLU A 122 8.23 16.41 -4.78
N THR A 123 7.56 15.94 -3.72
CA THR A 123 7.50 14.51 -3.41
C THR A 123 6.08 13.92 -3.49
N PRO A 124 5.44 13.84 -4.68
CA PRO A 124 4.04 13.42 -4.82
C PRO A 124 3.76 11.97 -4.39
N ASN A 125 4.77 11.12 -4.37
CA ASN A 125 4.63 9.68 -4.14
C ASN A 125 4.82 9.27 -2.67
N LEU A 126 5.31 10.17 -1.80
CA LEU A 126 5.51 9.89 -0.38
C LEU A 126 4.17 9.92 0.37
N ARG A 127 3.94 8.92 1.23
CA ARG A 127 2.69 8.76 2.00
C ARG A 127 2.79 9.30 3.43
N SER A 128 3.98 9.23 4.01
CA SER A 128 4.29 9.65 5.37
C SER A 128 5.62 10.38 5.40
N TYR A 129 5.74 11.31 6.33
CA TYR A 129 6.96 12.09 6.57
C TYR A 129 7.37 11.95 8.04
N PRO A 130 8.66 11.73 8.32
CA PRO A 130 9.17 11.75 9.68
C PRO A 130 9.07 13.16 10.27
N PHE A 131 8.62 13.22 11.51
CA PHE A 131 8.59 14.43 12.31
C PHE A 131 9.77 14.46 13.27
N VAL A 132 10.55 15.52 13.18
CA VAL A 132 11.86 15.67 13.82
C VAL A 132 11.83 16.94 14.68
N THR A 133 12.59 16.95 15.79
CA THR A 133 12.69 18.15 16.64
C THR A 133 13.34 19.31 15.88
N ASP A 134 14.64 19.19 15.55
CA ASP A 134 15.40 20.24 14.86
C ASP A 134 16.27 19.67 13.73
N LYS A 135 16.66 20.55 12.78
CA LYS A 135 17.58 20.23 11.68
C LYS A 135 18.96 19.76 12.16
N ALA A 136 19.41 20.21 13.34
CA ALA A 136 20.72 19.87 13.90
C ALA A 136 20.71 18.59 14.74
N SER A 137 19.66 18.40 15.54
CA SER A 137 19.54 17.26 16.46
C SER A 137 19.06 16.00 15.73
N MET A 138 18.25 16.16 14.67
CA MET A 138 17.67 15.07 13.88
C MET A 138 16.96 14.01 14.70
N THR A 139 16.46 14.34 15.90
CA THR A 139 15.79 13.36 16.76
C THR A 139 14.39 13.05 16.25
N LEU A 140 14.10 11.77 16.00
CA LEU A 140 12.80 11.31 15.51
C LEU A 140 11.76 11.38 16.65
N LEU A 141 10.75 12.24 16.48
CA LEU A 141 9.63 12.37 17.43
C LEU A 141 8.44 11.52 17.02
N GLY A 142 8.21 11.36 15.73
CA GLY A 142 7.04 10.67 15.22
C GLY A 142 6.98 10.63 13.70
N SER A 143 5.81 10.26 13.17
CA SER A 143 5.52 10.23 11.74
C SER A 143 4.19 10.91 11.47
N VAL A 144 4.11 11.70 10.40
CA VAL A 144 2.89 12.40 9.99
C VAL A 144 2.49 11.94 8.60
N ALA A 145 1.23 11.53 8.44
CA ALA A 145 0.72 11.14 7.14
C ALA A 145 0.47 12.37 6.26
N ARG A 146 0.75 12.24 4.97
CA ARG A 146 0.54 13.29 3.96
C ARG A 146 -0.88 13.84 3.96
N LYS A 147 -1.89 12.98 4.19
CA LYS A 147 -3.32 13.36 4.20
C LYS A 147 -3.58 14.50 5.21
N TYR A 148 -2.97 14.43 6.39
CA TYR A 148 -3.14 15.45 7.42
C TYR A 148 -2.41 16.75 7.06
N LEU A 149 -1.22 16.67 6.45
CA LEU A 149 -0.49 17.84 5.99
C LEU A 149 -1.23 18.57 4.86
N CYS A 150 -1.81 17.82 3.91
CA CYS A 150 -2.66 18.39 2.86
C CYS A 150 -3.92 19.04 3.44
N TYR A 151 -4.53 18.43 4.45
CA TYR A 151 -5.67 19.02 5.15
C TYR A 151 -5.29 20.34 5.82
N LEU A 152 -4.18 20.35 6.55
CA LEU A 152 -3.66 21.53 7.23
C LEU A 152 -3.39 22.67 6.23
N LEU A 153 -2.72 22.38 5.10
CA LEU A 153 -2.55 23.37 4.03
C LEU A 153 -3.88 23.89 3.48
N THR A 154 -4.86 23.01 3.26
CA THR A 154 -6.16 23.41 2.72
C THR A 154 -6.95 24.28 3.70
N LYS A 155 -6.83 24.01 5.00
CA LYS A 155 -7.46 24.78 6.09
C LYS A 155 -6.94 26.22 6.15
N HIS A 156 -5.62 26.42 6.01
CA HIS A 156 -5.00 27.73 6.15
C HIS A 156 -4.88 28.50 4.82
N LEU A 157 -4.71 27.82 3.67
CA LEU A 157 -4.44 28.43 2.37
C LEU A 157 -5.65 28.41 1.41
N GLY A 158 -6.67 27.60 1.70
CA GLY A 158 -7.81 27.32 0.82
C GLY A 158 -7.53 26.24 -0.24
N ALA A 159 -8.51 25.96 -1.11
CA ALA A 159 -8.38 24.95 -2.16
C ALA A 159 -7.44 25.42 -3.29
N GLU A 160 -6.20 24.96 -3.26
CA GLU A 160 -5.22 25.21 -4.33
C GLU A 160 -5.38 24.19 -5.49
N PRO A 161 -5.34 24.64 -6.76
CA PRO A 161 -5.51 23.77 -7.93
C PRO A 161 -4.36 22.76 -8.14
N GLY A 162 -3.17 23.00 -7.55
CA GLY A 162 -1.98 22.16 -7.76
C GLY A 162 -2.01 20.80 -7.04
N ILE A 163 -2.58 20.73 -5.83
CA ILE A 163 -2.59 19.50 -5.01
C ILE A 163 -3.71 18.54 -5.47
N GLN A 164 -4.80 19.08 -6.03
CA GLN A 164 -5.97 18.30 -6.47
C GLN A 164 -5.84 17.72 -7.89
N GLN A 165 -5.05 18.35 -8.77
CA GLN A 165 -4.96 17.95 -10.19
C GLN A 165 -4.23 16.63 -10.45
N GLN A 166 -3.34 16.18 -9.57
CA GLN A 166 -2.59 14.93 -9.77
C GLN A 166 -3.40 13.65 -9.49
N LYS A 167 -4.54 13.73 -8.79
CA LYS A 167 -5.40 12.56 -8.51
C LYS A 167 -6.09 11.97 -9.76
N ARG A 168 -6.07 12.67 -10.91
CA ARG A 168 -6.71 12.22 -12.16
C ARG A 168 -5.83 11.35 -13.08
N LYS A 169 -4.60 10.98 -12.71
CA LYS A 169 -3.69 10.20 -13.57
C LYS A 169 -3.32 8.80 -13.05
N SER A 170 -4.22 8.13 -12.33
CA SER A 170 -4.15 6.67 -12.13
C SER A 170 -5.38 6.05 -12.76
N ARG A 171 -5.35 5.87 -14.09
CA ARG A 171 -6.32 5.01 -14.78
C ARG A 171 -6.05 3.57 -14.37
N THR A 172 -6.68 3.13 -13.28
CA THR A 172 -6.67 1.72 -12.87
C THR A 172 -7.36 0.91 -13.97
N ALA A 173 -6.88 -0.30 -14.26
CA ALA A 173 -7.44 -1.17 -15.29
C ALA A 173 -8.96 -1.43 -15.13
N SER A 174 -9.50 -1.28 -13.92
CA SER A 174 -10.93 -1.34 -13.61
C SER A 174 -11.77 -0.22 -14.25
N GLU A 175 -11.23 1.00 -14.44
CA GLU A 175 -11.94 2.09 -15.10
C GLU A 175 -12.03 1.89 -16.62
N LEU A 176 -11.00 1.27 -17.23
CA LEU A 176 -11.02 0.92 -18.66
C LEU A 176 -12.05 -0.17 -18.97
N LEU A 177 -12.18 -1.18 -18.11
CA LEU A 177 -13.16 -2.27 -18.30
C LEU A 177 -14.62 -1.80 -18.16
N ASN A 178 -14.89 -0.87 -17.24
CA ASN A 178 -16.23 -0.29 -17.08
C ASN A 178 -16.65 0.56 -18.29
N THR A 179 -15.68 1.16 -19.00
CA THR A 179 -15.96 1.93 -20.23
C THR A 179 -16.31 1.00 -21.40
N ILE A 180 -15.72 -0.21 -21.45
CA ILE A 180 -15.97 -1.19 -22.52
C ILE A 180 -17.33 -1.90 -22.35
N GLY A 181 -17.77 -2.12 -21.10
CA GLY A 181 -19.07 -2.76 -20.81
C GLY A 181 -20.30 -1.96 -21.27
N GLN A 182 -20.16 -0.64 -21.48
CA GLN A 182 -21.27 0.23 -21.87
C GLN A 182 -21.58 0.20 -23.38
N PHE A 183 -20.68 -0.34 -24.21
CA PHE A 183 -20.89 -0.43 -25.66
C PHE A 183 -21.66 -1.67 -26.14
N ARG A 184 -22.01 -2.61 -25.25
CA ARG A 184 -22.65 -3.89 -25.63
C ARG A 184 -24.13 -4.06 -25.27
N ARG A 185 -24.80 -3.03 -24.74
CA ARG A 185 -26.26 -3.06 -24.52
C ARG A 185 -26.95 -1.93 -25.27
N GLY A 186 -27.43 -2.26 -26.47
CA GLY A 186 -28.38 -1.43 -27.20
C GLY A 186 -29.77 -1.46 -26.56
N SER A 187 -30.58 -0.49 -27.02
CA SER A 187 -32.03 -0.32 -26.83
C SER A 187 -32.55 0.02 -25.42
N ASN A 188 -32.65 1.32 -25.12
CA ASN A 188 -33.92 2.07 -25.02
C ASN A 188 -33.67 3.40 -24.33
N ILE A 189 -33.76 4.48 -25.11
CA ILE A 189 -33.67 5.86 -24.61
C ILE A 189 -35.04 6.21 -24.04
N ASN A 190 -35.14 6.31 -22.72
CA ASN A 190 -36.24 7.02 -22.05
C ASN A 190 -35.68 8.26 -21.38
N PHE A 191 -35.98 9.40 -22.01
CA PHE A 191 -35.94 10.72 -21.40
C PHE A 191 -37.04 10.80 -20.33
N ASN A 192 -36.66 11.21 -19.11
CA ASN A 192 -37.48 11.55 -17.93
C ASN A 192 -37.26 10.64 -16.71
N ALA A 193 -36.17 10.93 -16.00
CA ALA A 193 -36.06 10.72 -14.55
C ALA A 193 -34.99 11.68 -14.01
N VAL A 194 -35.38 12.94 -13.82
CA VAL A 194 -34.63 13.89 -13.00
C VAL A 194 -34.88 13.52 -11.55
N GLY A 195 -33.80 13.29 -10.78
CA GLY A 195 -33.84 13.04 -9.34
C GLY A 195 -33.32 11.65 -8.97
N GLY A 196 -32.00 11.56 -8.74
CA GLY A 196 -31.37 10.32 -8.31
C GLY A 196 -29.92 10.55 -7.87
N THR A 197 -29.72 10.54 -6.56
CA THR A 197 -28.45 10.55 -5.84
C THR A 197 -27.48 9.50 -6.38
N SER A 198 -26.44 9.98 -7.08
CA SER A 198 -25.32 9.16 -7.53
C SER A 198 -24.49 8.70 -6.33
N SER A 199 -24.74 7.45 -5.96
CA SER A 199 -23.94 6.66 -5.01
C SER A 199 -22.51 6.54 -5.55
N HIS A 200 -21.63 7.46 -5.14
CA HIS A 200 -20.20 7.39 -5.43
C HIS A 200 -19.55 6.41 -4.46
N ASN A 201 -19.16 5.26 -5.00
CA ASN A 201 -18.41 4.20 -4.33
C ASN A 201 -17.26 4.77 -3.50
N PHE A 202 -17.36 4.57 -2.19
CA PHE A 202 -16.38 4.95 -1.19
C PHE A 202 -15.03 4.28 -1.47
N LEU A 203 -14.00 5.09 -1.72
CA LEU A 203 -12.61 4.70 -1.55
C LEU A 203 -12.39 4.48 -0.04
N THR A 204 -12.31 3.23 0.39
CA THR A 204 -11.97 2.91 1.79
C THR A 204 -10.49 3.14 2.04
N ASP A 205 -10.16 3.74 3.18
CA ASP A 205 -8.81 4.16 3.60
C ASP A 205 -7.81 2.98 3.76
N ARG A 206 -8.24 1.73 3.54
CA ARG A 206 -7.43 0.50 3.64
C ARG A 206 -6.26 0.44 2.65
N ASN A 207 -6.32 1.13 1.52
CA ASN A 207 -5.29 1.04 0.46
C ASN A 207 -4.23 2.17 0.50
N ILE A 208 -4.30 3.09 1.48
CA ILE A 208 -3.44 4.29 1.52
C ILE A 208 -2.70 4.48 2.84
N SER A 209 -3.15 3.87 3.94
CA SER A 209 -2.39 3.87 5.19
C SER A 209 -1.20 2.91 5.10
N GLY A 210 0.00 3.47 5.04
CA GLY A 210 1.22 2.68 5.20
C GLY A 210 1.39 2.31 6.68
N ASN A 211 0.85 1.17 7.10
CA ASN A 211 1.17 0.36 8.30
C ASN A 211 1.65 1.10 9.56
N THR A 212 1.13 2.30 9.83
CA THR A 212 1.12 2.85 11.18
C THR A 212 0.04 2.08 11.94
N LEU A 213 0.38 1.48 13.08
CA LEU A 213 -0.49 0.59 13.88
C LEU A 213 -1.84 1.24 14.26
N LEU A 214 -1.97 2.55 14.11
CA LEU A 214 -3.20 3.32 14.28
C LEU A 214 -4.21 3.17 13.14
N ALA A 215 -3.79 2.74 11.95
CA ALA A 215 -4.66 2.63 10.77
C ALA A 215 -5.39 1.28 10.64
N HIS A 216 -5.06 0.31 11.50
CA HIS A 216 -5.75 -0.98 11.56
C HIS A 216 -6.89 -1.03 12.59
N SER A 217 -7.11 0.03 13.37
CA SER A 217 -8.20 0.07 14.33
C SER A 217 -9.55 0.25 13.60
N PRO A 218 -10.51 -0.69 13.77
CA PRO A 218 -11.86 -0.55 13.24
C PRO A 218 -12.62 0.64 13.82
N LEU A 219 -12.09 1.27 14.88
CA LEU A 219 -12.66 2.45 15.51
C LEU A 219 -12.37 3.76 14.73
N HIS A 220 -11.47 3.71 13.74
CA HIS A 220 -11.21 4.83 12.83
C HIS A 220 -11.77 4.60 11.41
N ASP A 221 -12.34 3.41 11.16
CA ASP A 221 -13.22 3.13 10.02
C ASP A 221 -14.59 3.79 10.32
N ASN A 222 -15.08 4.64 9.41
CA ASN A 222 -16.41 5.28 9.44
C ASN A 222 -16.65 6.42 10.45
N GLN A 223 -16.07 7.58 10.18
CA GLN A 223 -16.87 8.81 10.25
C GLN A 223 -17.11 9.34 8.84
N GLY A 224 -17.94 8.59 8.10
CA GLY A 224 -18.75 9.18 7.05
C GLY A 224 -19.48 10.41 7.60
N GLU A 225 -19.50 11.47 6.80
CA GLU A 225 -20.17 12.77 7.05
C GLU A 225 -19.78 13.55 8.31
N ARG A 226 -18.95 13.02 9.22
CA ARG A 226 -18.51 13.70 10.46
C ARG A 226 -17.01 13.68 10.72
N GLY A 227 -16.19 13.16 9.81
CA GLY A 227 -14.74 13.29 9.93
C GLY A 227 -14.27 14.75 9.80
N PRO A 228 -13.02 15.08 10.17
CA PRO A 228 -12.45 16.43 10.03
C PRO A 228 -12.42 16.94 8.56
N LEU A 229 -12.72 16.07 7.59
CA LEU A 229 -12.85 16.34 6.15
C LEU A 229 -14.30 16.62 5.69
N ALA A 230 -15.31 16.50 6.56
CA ALA A 230 -16.72 16.77 6.24
C ALA A 230 -16.98 18.21 5.74
N PRO A 231 -16.32 19.27 6.27
CA PRO A 231 -16.52 20.64 5.77
C PRO A 231 -16.04 20.82 4.31
N LEU A 232 -15.09 20.00 3.84
CA LEU A 232 -14.57 20.07 2.47
C LEU A 232 -15.52 19.45 1.44
N LEU A 233 -16.26 18.40 1.79
CA LEU A 233 -17.28 17.84 0.91
C LEU A 233 -18.49 18.79 0.78
N TYR A 234 -18.83 19.51 1.86
CA TYR A 234 -19.91 20.49 1.83
C TYR A 234 -19.52 21.74 1.01
N SER A 235 -18.26 22.18 1.08
CA SER A 235 -17.79 23.35 0.31
C SER A 235 -17.70 23.10 -1.21
N GLN A 236 -17.54 21.85 -1.64
CA GLN A 236 -17.50 21.51 -3.07
C GLN A 236 -18.85 21.69 -3.77
N ASN A 237 -19.96 21.56 -3.04
CA ASN A 237 -21.31 21.71 -3.59
C ASN A 237 -21.78 23.17 -3.68
N TYR A 238 -21.12 24.13 -3.02
CA TYR A 238 -21.56 25.54 -3.00
C TYR A 238 -20.79 26.44 -3.98
N ALA A 239 -19.78 25.93 -4.68
CA ALA A 239 -18.96 26.71 -5.62
C ALA A 239 -19.63 26.96 -6.99
N GLN A 240 -20.89 26.59 -7.17
CA GLN A 240 -21.58 26.69 -8.47
C GLN A 240 -22.59 27.86 -8.57
N GLU A 241 -22.77 28.64 -7.50
CA GLU A 241 -23.59 29.86 -7.53
C GLU A 241 -22.86 31.04 -6.87
N ALA A 242 -21.97 31.69 -7.63
CA ALA A 242 -21.59 33.07 -7.34
C ALA A 242 -21.87 33.91 -8.60
N PRO A 243 -22.79 34.89 -8.54
CA PRO A 243 -23.06 35.77 -9.68
C PRO A 243 -21.83 36.63 -9.96
N VAL A 244 -21.34 36.53 -11.20
CA VAL A 244 -20.32 37.41 -11.77
C VAL A 244 -20.87 38.82 -11.92
N VAL A 245 -20.85 39.60 -10.85
CA VAL A 245 -21.08 41.05 -10.92
C VAL A 245 -19.75 41.70 -11.33
N SER A 246 -19.80 42.43 -12.44
CA SER A 246 -18.70 43.19 -13.03
C SER A 246 -18.09 44.18 -12.03
N LEU A 247 -17.11 43.71 -11.24
CA LEU A 247 -16.26 44.55 -10.44
C LEU A 247 -15.28 45.29 -11.37
N ASN A 248 -15.13 46.60 -11.16
CA ASN A 248 -14.14 47.43 -11.85
C ASN A 248 -12.76 46.74 -11.85
N PHE A 249 -12.13 46.63 -13.02
CA PHE A 249 -10.86 45.92 -13.22
C PHE A 249 -9.74 46.39 -12.26
N ALA A 250 -9.72 47.69 -11.92
CA ALA A 250 -8.81 48.25 -10.92
C ALA A 250 -9.08 47.75 -9.49
N LEU A 251 -10.35 47.63 -9.10
CA LEU A 251 -10.74 47.11 -7.78
C LEU A 251 -10.51 45.60 -7.70
N PHE A 252 -10.68 44.88 -8.81
CA PHE A 252 -10.30 43.48 -8.93
C PHE A 252 -8.79 43.28 -8.76
N ILE A 253 -7.94 44.09 -9.39
CA ILE A 253 -6.47 44.02 -9.20
C ILE A 253 -6.08 44.33 -7.76
N ILE A 254 -6.66 45.36 -7.14
CA ILE A 254 -6.35 45.73 -5.74
C ILE A 254 -6.79 44.62 -4.77
N LEU A 255 -7.99 44.06 -4.94
CA LEU A 255 -8.47 42.93 -4.12
C LEU A 255 -7.65 41.66 -4.36
N PHE A 256 -7.23 41.39 -5.59
CA PHE A 256 -6.39 40.25 -5.92
C PHE A 256 -4.99 40.41 -5.32
N GLN A 257 -4.40 41.60 -5.40
CA GLN A 257 -3.09 41.90 -4.81
C GLN A 257 -3.13 41.84 -3.29
N HIS A 258 -4.21 42.30 -2.66
CA HIS A 258 -4.44 42.17 -1.22
C HIS A 258 -4.68 40.71 -0.80
N SER A 259 -5.31 39.90 -1.65
CA SER A 259 -5.51 38.46 -1.45
C SER A 259 -4.19 37.69 -1.55
N LEU A 260 -3.32 38.04 -2.50
CA LEU A 260 -1.99 37.46 -2.64
C LEU A 260 -1.05 37.85 -1.49
N ALA A 261 -1.10 39.12 -1.04
CA ALA A 261 -0.31 39.57 0.10
C ALA A 261 -0.70 38.82 1.38
N LYS A 262 -2.01 38.67 1.65
CA LYS A 262 -2.50 37.84 2.76
C LYS A 262 -2.08 36.39 2.65
N ARG A 263 -2.10 35.81 1.44
CA ARG A 263 -1.62 34.44 1.22
C ARG A 263 -0.13 34.27 1.44
N ALA A 264 0.68 35.23 1.00
CA ALA A 264 2.13 35.22 1.22
C ALA A 264 2.46 35.33 2.72
N GLU A 265 1.69 36.13 3.47
CA GLU A 265 1.83 36.24 4.93
C GLU A 265 1.48 34.92 5.64
N ILE A 266 0.40 34.24 5.23
CA ILE A 266 0.03 32.92 5.75
C ILE A 266 1.07 31.85 5.37
N LEU A 267 1.67 31.93 4.18
CA LEU A 267 2.71 30.98 3.77
C LEU A 267 4.01 31.15 4.58
N ALA A 268 4.28 32.37 5.05
CA ALA A 268 5.43 32.68 5.88
C ALA A 268 5.24 32.30 7.36
N SER A 269 4.02 32.00 7.80
CA SER A 269 3.78 31.57 9.17
C SER A 269 4.31 30.15 9.43
N LYS A 270 4.56 29.84 10.70
CA LYS A 270 4.97 28.51 11.15
C LYS A 270 3.76 27.56 11.18
N ILE A 271 4.01 26.28 10.95
CA ILE A 271 2.95 25.27 10.92
C ILE A 271 2.43 25.01 12.34
N ASP A 272 1.11 25.07 12.49
CA ASP A 272 0.43 24.71 13.74
C ASP A 272 0.20 23.19 13.76
N LEU A 273 1.07 22.48 14.49
CA LEU A 273 1.09 21.02 14.53
C LEU A 273 0.17 20.42 15.61
N ASP A 274 -0.41 21.25 16.48
CA ASP A 274 -1.28 20.80 17.58
C ASP A 274 -2.60 20.19 17.08
N ASP A 275 -3.06 20.64 15.90
CA ASP A 275 -4.28 20.14 15.24
C ASP A 275 -4.04 18.86 14.41
N VAL A 276 -2.78 18.40 14.29
CA VAL A 276 -2.41 17.28 13.43
C VAL A 276 -2.26 16.01 14.24
N ALA A 277 -2.88 14.93 13.76
CA ALA A 277 -2.63 13.59 14.26
C ALA A 277 -1.20 13.16 13.89
N ILE A 278 -0.27 13.31 14.83
CA ILE A 278 1.09 12.77 14.75
C ILE A 278 1.07 11.36 15.31
N ASP A 279 1.65 10.39 14.60
CA ASP A 279 1.93 9.07 15.16
C ASP A 279 3.19 9.17 16.04
N PRO A 280 3.09 9.05 17.37
CA PRO A 280 4.22 9.20 18.27
C PRO A 280 5.15 7.99 18.29
N ALA A 281 4.72 6.84 17.74
CA ALA A 281 5.47 5.59 17.83
C ALA A 281 5.60 4.88 16.47
N PRO A 282 6.19 5.53 15.45
CA PRO A 282 6.47 4.86 14.19
C PRO A 282 7.49 3.73 14.40
N PHE A 283 7.46 2.72 13.55
CA PHE A 283 8.39 1.59 13.67
C PHE A 283 9.83 2.02 13.39
N GLN A 284 10.73 1.74 14.34
CA GLN A 284 12.13 2.14 14.29
C GLN A 284 13.07 0.94 14.21
N LEU A 285 14.13 1.08 13.43
CA LEU A 285 15.19 0.10 13.25
C LEU A 285 16.52 0.70 13.68
N VAL A 286 17.33 -0.09 14.38
CA VAL A 286 18.71 0.30 14.70
C VAL A 286 19.58 0.10 13.46
N LYS A 287 20.44 1.06 13.14
CA LYS A 287 21.34 0.99 11.95
C LYS A 287 22.16 -0.31 11.82
N GLY A 288 22.51 -0.93 12.95
CA GLY A 288 23.33 -2.14 13.03
C GLY A 288 22.55 -3.44 12.87
N THR A 289 21.25 -3.37 12.62
CA THR A 289 20.43 -4.56 12.39
C THR A 289 20.82 -5.25 11.09
N SER A 290 20.89 -6.58 11.12
CA SER A 290 21.11 -7.41 9.93
C SER A 290 19.88 -7.35 9.02
N LEU A 291 20.10 -7.40 7.71
CA LEU A 291 19.02 -7.35 6.72
C LEU A 291 18.04 -8.51 6.89
N TYR A 292 18.50 -9.71 7.27
CA TYR A 292 17.64 -10.85 7.61
C TYR A 292 16.61 -10.52 8.69
N LYS A 293 17.05 -9.97 9.83
CA LYS A 293 16.13 -9.55 10.91
C LYS A 293 15.13 -8.51 10.45
N VAL A 294 15.56 -7.58 9.59
CA VAL A 294 14.65 -6.56 9.03
C VAL A 294 13.64 -7.17 8.10
N HIS A 295 14.05 -8.09 7.22
CA HIS A 295 13.14 -8.85 6.38
C HIS A 295 12.10 -9.60 7.24
N THR A 296 12.54 -10.34 8.26
CA THR A 296 11.65 -11.04 9.18
C THR A 296 10.66 -10.09 9.88
N LEU A 297 11.12 -8.92 10.33
CA LEU A 297 10.24 -7.92 10.94
C LEU A 297 9.24 -7.36 9.93
N PHE A 298 9.66 -7.08 8.70
CA PHE A 298 8.79 -6.60 7.63
C PHE A 298 7.73 -7.64 7.26
N SER A 299 8.08 -8.93 7.19
CA SER A 299 7.13 -10.02 6.93
C SER A 299 6.16 -10.25 8.09
N LEU A 300 6.66 -10.33 9.33
CA LEU A 300 5.85 -10.68 10.50
C LEU A 300 4.90 -9.55 10.92
N LEU A 301 5.38 -8.31 10.88
CA LEU A 301 4.58 -7.14 11.24
C LEU A 301 3.87 -6.54 10.02
N ALA A 302 4.06 -7.14 8.84
CA ALA A 302 3.60 -6.64 7.57
C ALA A 302 3.88 -5.14 7.46
N LEU A 303 5.14 -4.71 7.45
CA LEU A 303 5.53 -3.29 7.38
C LEU A 303 5.76 -2.84 5.94
N ASN A 304 5.37 -1.60 5.62
CA ASN A 304 5.60 -1.00 4.30
C ASN A 304 6.92 -0.21 4.27
N HIS A 305 7.23 0.47 5.36
CA HIS A 305 8.44 1.24 5.56
C HIS A 305 8.78 1.28 7.05
N ALA A 306 10.03 1.58 7.37
CA ALA A 306 10.54 1.75 8.72
C ALA A 306 11.60 2.85 8.75
N TYR A 307 11.69 3.56 9.88
CA TYR A 307 12.70 4.58 10.08
C TYR A 307 13.94 3.98 10.71
N VAL A 308 15.13 4.32 10.20
CA VAL A 308 16.40 3.87 10.76
C VAL A 308 16.96 4.96 11.65
N THR A 309 17.23 4.60 12.90
CA THR A 309 17.75 5.53 13.90
C THR A 309 19.11 5.10 14.46
N GLU A 310 19.90 6.10 14.84
CA GLU A 310 21.14 5.94 15.59
C GLU A 310 21.09 6.88 16.82
N LYS A 311 21.07 6.30 18.02
CA LYS A 311 21.00 7.08 19.28
C LYS A 311 19.80 8.07 19.29
N GLY A 312 18.67 7.65 18.72
CA GLY A 312 17.46 8.47 18.59
C GLY A 312 17.47 9.46 17.42
N ARG A 313 18.59 9.61 16.70
CA ARG A 313 18.68 10.43 15.49
C ARG A 313 18.19 9.66 14.28
N LEU A 314 17.40 10.29 13.43
CA LEU A 314 16.98 9.76 12.15
C LEU A 314 18.17 9.76 11.18
N VAL A 315 18.50 8.60 10.63
CA VAL A 315 19.66 8.40 9.72
C VAL A 315 19.22 7.90 8.34
N GLY A 316 18.11 7.16 8.28
CA GLY A 316 17.60 6.65 7.02
C GLY A 316 16.14 6.24 7.08
N VAL A 317 15.57 5.95 5.91
CA VAL A 317 14.30 5.23 5.77
C VAL A 317 14.59 3.94 5.03
N VAL A 318 13.85 2.88 5.37
CA VAL A 318 13.89 1.61 4.68
C VAL A 318 12.48 1.27 4.20
N ALA A 319 12.31 1.11 2.90
CA ALA A 319 11.07 0.64 2.30
C ALA A 319 11.14 -0.83 1.88
N LEU A 320 9.98 -1.47 1.73
CA LEU A 320 9.87 -2.87 1.27
C LEU A 320 10.62 -3.12 -0.04
N LYS A 321 10.62 -2.14 -0.96
CA LYS A 321 11.35 -2.21 -2.22
C LYS A 321 12.86 -2.33 -1.99
N GLU A 322 13.42 -1.49 -1.12
CA GLU A 322 14.85 -1.47 -0.83
C GLU A 322 15.30 -2.75 -0.15
N VAL A 323 14.47 -3.29 0.76
CA VAL A 323 14.73 -4.59 1.38
C VAL A 323 14.78 -5.69 0.33
N SER A 324 13.84 -5.70 -0.62
CA SER A 324 13.79 -6.68 -1.72
C SER A 324 15.02 -6.56 -2.65
N TYR A 325 15.40 -5.34 -3.05
CA TYR A 325 16.59 -5.10 -3.89
C TYR A 325 17.90 -5.40 -3.16
N GLY A 326 17.98 -5.18 -1.85
CA GLY A 326 19.20 -5.39 -1.07
C GLY A 326 19.68 -6.85 -1.00
N PHE A 327 18.86 -7.82 -1.44
CA PHE A 327 19.22 -9.24 -1.50
C PHE A 327 19.81 -9.69 -2.85
N PHE A 328 19.72 -8.87 -3.90
CA PHE A 328 20.23 -9.14 -5.24
C PHE A 328 21.49 -8.31 -5.52
#